data_AF-A0A7X8Z5C0-F1
#
_entry.id   AF-A0A7X8Z5C0-F1
#
_cell.length_a   1.000
_cell.length_b   1.000
_cell.length_c   1.000
_cell.angle_alpha   90.00
_cell.angle_beta   90.00
_cell.angle_gamma   90.00
#
_symmetry.space_group_name_H-M   'P 1'
#
loop_
_entity.id
_entity.type
_entity.pdbx_description
1 polymer ?
#
loop_
_entity_poly.entity_id
_entity_poly.type
_entity_poly.pdbx_seq_one_letter_code
_entity_poly.pdbx_strand_id
1 'polypeptide(L)' 'MKLALPTGSLQQPTLEMFAAADLAITTPNSRCYEASIEDPRVSCVRWLRPQEIPVYVADGLFDLGIAGYDWV' A
#
# COMPACT_ATOMS: atom_id res chain seq x y z
N MET A 1 7.21 -7.48 -7.05
CA MET A 1 7.09 -6.04 -6.72
C MET A 1 6.57 -5.89 -5.30
N LYS A 2 7.16 -5.01 -4.52
CA LYS A 2 6.81 -4.66 -3.14
C LYS A 2 6.05 -3.33 -3.13
N LEU A 3 4.86 -3.33 -2.55
CA LEU A 3 3.97 -2.17 -2.49
C LEU A 3 3.82 -1.63 -1.06
N ALA A 4 3.91 -0.31 -0.93
CA ALA A 4 3.63 0.45 0.28
C ALA A 4 2.29 1.19 0.15
N LEU A 5 1.32 0.87 1.00
CA LEU A 5 -0.02 1.46 0.99
C LEU A 5 -0.27 2.31 2.24
N PRO A 6 -1.00 3.43 2.14
CA PRO A 6 -1.20 4.34 3.26
C PRO A 6 -2.25 3.82 4.23
N THR A 7 -1.99 4.02 5.51
CA THR A 7 -2.97 3.87 6.61
C THR A 7 -3.79 5.15 6.81
N GLY A 8 -4.86 5.05 7.60
CA GLY A 8 -5.65 6.21 8.02
C GLY A 8 -6.66 6.66 6.95
N SER A 9 -6.77 7.96 6.71
CA SER A 9 -7.80 8.55 5.84
C SER A 9 -7.71 8.09 4.38
N LEU A 10 -6.52 7.72 3.90
CA LEU A 10 -6.30 7.25 2.53
C LEU A 10 -6.49 5.73 2.37
N GLN A 11 -6.64 4.99 3.47
CA GLN A 11 -6.72 3.52 3.42
C GLN A 11 -7.96 3.04 2.67
N GLN A 12 -9.14 3.52 3.05
CA GLN A 12 -10.40 3.11 2.43
C GLN A 12 -10.48 3.49 0.93
N PRO A 13 -10.15 4.73 0.52
CA PRO A 13 -10.07 5.07 -0.91
C PRO A 13 -9.05 4.21 -1.69
N THR A 14 -7.94 3.83 -1.06
CA THR A 14 -6.95 2.94 -1.68
C THR A 14 -7.54 1.56 -1.92
N LEU A 15 -8.23 0.98 -0.93
CA LEU A 15 -8.91 -0.31 -1.09
C LEU A 15 -9.92 -0.28 -2.25
N GLU A 16 -10.72 0.78 -2.34
CA GLU A 16 -11.73 0.97 -3.40
C GLU A 16 -11.10 1.11 -4.78
N MET A 17 -10.03 1.90 -4.91
CA MET A 17 -9.28 2.06 -6.15
C MET A 17 -8.71 0.73 -6.65
N PHE A 18 -8.11 -0.06 -5.77
CA PHE A 18 -7.55 -1.37 -6.13
C PHE A 18 -8.64 -2.37 -6.49
N ALA A 19 -9.76 -2.38 -5.76
CA ALA A 19 -10.91 -3.23 -6.09
C ALA A 19 -11.52 -2.89 -7.45
N ALA A 20 -11.62 -1.60 -7.79
CA ALA A 20 -12.10 -1.14 -9.10
C ALA A 20 -11.16 -1.51 -10.27
N ALA A 21 -9.90 -1.85 -9.96
CA ALA A 21 -8.90 -2.29 -10.93
C ALA A 21 -8.74 -3.82 -10.99
N ASP A 22 -9.69 -4.58 -10.43
CA ASP A 22 -9.61 -6.06 -10.29
C ASP A 22 -8.37 -6.54 -9.50
N LEU A 23 -7.83 -5.70 -8.61
CA LEU A 23 -6.66 -5.97 -7.77
C LEU A 23 -7.02 -5.87 -6.28
N ALA A 24 -8.17 -6.43 -5.89
CA ALA A 24 -8.69 -6.32 -4.54
C ALA A 24 -7.64 -6.69 -3.47
N ILE A 25 -7.44 -5.79 -2.51
CA ILE A 25 -6.51 -5.99 -1.41
C ILE A 25 -7.23 -6.73 -0.29
N THR A 26 -6.63 -7.83 0.16
CA THR A 26 -7.08 -8.60 1.32
C THR A 26 -6.22 -8.29 2.53
N THR A 27 -6.86 -8.09 3.68
CA THR A 27 -6.17 -7.79 4.94
C THR A 27 -6.62 -8.80 5.99
N PRO A 28 -5.72 -9.53 6.68
CA PRO A 28 -6.12 -10.56 7.64
C PRO A 28 -6.93 -10.01 8.82
N ASN A 29 -6.63 -8.80 9.28
CA ASN A 29 -7.42 -8.04 10.25
C ASN A 29 -7.10 -6.54 10.14
N SER A 30 -7.89 -5.69 10.81
CA SER A 30 -7.77 -4.22 10.76
C SER A 30 -6.50 -3.64 11.40
N ARG A 31 -5.75 -4.44 12.17
CA ARG A 31 -4.50 -4.04 12.83
C ARG A 31 -3.26 -4.62 12.16
N CYS A 32 -3.42 -5.43 11.12
CA CYS A 32 -2.30 -6.00 10.40
C CYS A 32 -1.61 -4.92 9.55
N TYR A 33 -0.29 -4.88 9.64
CA TYR A 33 0.55 -4.08 8.75
C TYR A 33 0.82 -4.77 7.40
N GLU A 34 0.28 -5.96 7.19
CA GLU A 34 0.40 -6.76 5.97
C GLU A 34 -0.93 -6.86 5.26
N ALA A 35 -0.85 -6.83 3.93
CA ALA A 35 -1.95 -7.09 3.04
C ALA A 35 -1.48 -8.03 1.91
N SER A 36 -2.44 -8.54 1.15
CA SER A 36 -2.18 -9.38 -0.01
C SER A 36 -3.05 -8.97 -1.18
N ILE A 37 -2.52 -9.10 -2.39
CA ILE A 37 -3.24 -8.94 -3.65
C ILE A 37 -3.01 -10.23 -4.43
N GLU A 38 -4.05 -10.79 -5.04
CA GLU A 38 -3.94 -11.98 -5.89
C GLU A 38 -3.35 -11.63 -7.28
N ASP A 39 -2.09 -11.19 -7.30
CA ASP A 39 -1.36 -10.89 -8.53
C ASP A 39 0.08 -11.45 -8.43
N PRO A 40 0.52 -12.32 -9.36
CA PRO A 40 1.84 -12.95 -9.30
C PRO A 40 3.01 -11.96 -9.42
N ARG A 41 2.76 -10.72 -9.87
CA ARG A 41 3.77 -9.65 -9.95
C ARG A 41 3.98 -8.98 -8.60
N VAL A 42 3.04 -9.11 -7.66
CA VAL A 42 3.10 -8.51 -6.33
C VAL A 42 3.57 -9.55 -5.34
N SER A 43 4.73 -9.29 -4.73
CA SER A 43 5.39 -10.21 -3.80
C SER A 43 5.23 -9.78 -2.34
N CYS A 44 4.86 -8.53 -2.08
CA CYS A 44 4.66 -7.99 -0.74
C CYS A 44 3.78 -6.74 -0.79
N VAL A 45 2.84 -6.61 0.15
CA VAL A 45 2.06 -5.39 0.38
C VAL A 45 2.08 -5.05 1.85
N ARG A 46 2.44 -3.80 2.20
CA ARG A 46 2.51 -3.32 3.58
C ARG A 46 1.69 -2.05 3.76
N TRP A 47 1.01 -1.96 4.89
CA TRP A 47 0.35 -0.75 5.35
C TRP A 47 1.34 0.10 6.15
N LEU A 48 1.53 1.35 5.76
CA LEU A 48 2.49 2.28 6.36
C LEU A 48 1.84 3.65 6.61
N ARG A 49 2.47 4.50 7.43
CA ARG A 49 2.02 5.89 7.54
C ARG A 49 2.38 6.64 6.25
N PRO A 50 1.51 7.51 5.72
CA PRO A 50 1.77 8.27 4.49
C PRO A 50 3.15 8.93 4.46
N GLN A 51 3.58 9.54 5.58
CA GLN A 51 4.89 10.18 5.70
C GLN A 51 6.12 9.25 5.60
N GLU A 52 5.97 7.95 5.85
CA GLU A 52 7.09 6.98 5.78
C GLU A 52 7.30 6.46 4.35
N ILE A 53 6.24 6.48 3.53
CA ILE A 53 6.20 5.81 2.23
C ILE A 53 7.24 6.38 1.25
N PRO A 54 7.37 7.71 1.06
CA PRO A 54 8.36 8.28 0.14
C PRO A 54 9.79 7.88 0.51
N VAL A 55 10.11 7.87 1.81
CA VAL A 55 11.44 7.51 2.32
C VAL A 55 11.75 6.04 2.01
N TYR A 56 10.83 5.13 2.31
CA TYR A 56 11.09 3.69 2.06
C TYR A 56 11.11 3.32 0.57
N VAL A 57 10.44 4.09 -0.29
CA VAL A 57 10.58 3.94 -1.75
C VAL A 57 11.94 4.49 -2.21
N ALA A 58 12.35 5.66 -1.72
CA ALA A 58 13.65 6.26 -2.06
C ALA A 58 14.83 5.37 -1.61
N ASP A 59 14.71 4.72 -0.45
CA ASP A 59 15.71 3.79 0.07
C ASP A 59 15.65 2.40 -0.59
N GLY A 60 14.71 2.16 -1.51
CA GLY A 60 14.57 0.90 -2.25
C GLY A 60 14.02 -0.27 -1.42
N LEU A 61 13.43 -0.01 -0.26
CA LEU A 61 12.75 -1.05 0.53
C LEU A 61 11.46 -1.52 -0.16
N PHE A 62 10.76 -0.58 -0.80
CA PHE A 62 9.58 -0.83 -1.63
C PHE A 62 9.82 -0.32 -3.05
N ASP A 63 9.20 -0.99 -4.02
CA ASP A 63 9.33 -0.63 -5.43
C ASP A 63 8.37 0.52 -5.79
N LEU A 64 7.18 0.53 -5.17
CA LEU A 64 6.15 1.56 -5.36
C LEU A 64 5.40 1.84 -4.05
N GLY A 65 4.88 3.06 -3.92
CA GLY A 65 4.06 3.45 -2.80
C GLY A 65 3.01 4.51 -3.15
N ILE A 66 1.92 4.54 -2.38
CA ILE A 66 0.88 5.57 -2.47
C ILE A 66 0.98 6.46 -1.24
N ALA A 67 1.19 7.76 -1.45
CA ALA A 67 1.24 8.77 -0.41
C ALA A 67 0.43 10.00 -0.81
N GLY A 68 0.06 10.82 0.18
CA GLY A 68 -0.51 12.14 -0.08
C GLY A 68 0.52 13.06 -0.75
N TYR A 69 0.06 13.96 -1.62
CA TYR A 69 0.93 14.92 -2.31
C TYR A 69 1.68 15.86 -1.35
N ASP A 70 1.15 16.06 -0.14
CA ASP A 70 1.78 16.81 0.94
C ASP A 70 3.06 16.17 1.51
N TRP A 71 3.34 14.90 1.17
CA TRP A 71 4.51 14.16 1.63
C TRP A 71 5.60 13.95 0.57
N VAL A 72 5.40 14.45 -0.65
CA VAL A 72 6.31 14.25 -1.80
C VAL A 72 6.95 15.55 -2.23
#